data_AF-A0A9C9XSS1-F1
#
_entry.id   AF-A0A9C9XSS1-F1
#
_cell.length_a   1.000
_cell.length_b   1.000
_cell.length_c   1.000
_cell.angle_alpha   90.00
_cell.angle_beta   90.00
_cell.angle_gamma   90.00
#
_symmetry.space_group_name_H-M   'P 1'
#
loop_
_entity.id
_entity.type
_entity.pdbx_description
1 polymer ?
#
loop_
_entity_poly.entity_id
_entity_poly.type
_entity_poly.pdbx_seq_one_letter_code
_entity_poly.pdbx_strand_id
1 'polypeptide(L)'
;MAKKETLITGVDIGSHAVKVCQLQKTGKGYSLLALGSAALPPGSVEDGVLQDPEEVGQIVAALFKNLKIKNNRVGISISGYSVIVKKINLEVMSEEELHEYITSEAEQYIPFDI
;
A
#
# COMPACT_ATOMS: atom_id res chain seq x y z
N MET A 1 -28.50 -12.71 10.92
CA MET A 1 -28.05 -12.04 9.68
C MET A 1 -26.52 -11.94 9.73
N ALA A 2 -25.80 -12.35 8.69
CA ALA A 2 -24.34 -12.26 8.69
C ALA A 2 -23.90 -10.79 8.76
N LYS A 3 -22.98 -10.48 9.69
CA LYS A 3 -22.45 -9.13 9.90
C LYS A 3 -21.77 -8.67 8.61
N LYS A 4 -22.24 -7.56 8.03
CA LYS A 4 -21.59 -6.90 6.89
C LYS A 4 -20.46 -6.05 7.44
N GLU A 5 -19.26 -6.26 6.94
CA GLU A 5 -18.06 -5.53 7.35
C GLU A 5 -17.41 -4.92 6.12
N THR A 6 -17.37 -3.59 6.05
CA THR A 6 -16.63 -2.89 5.00
C THR A 6 -15.14 -2.95 5.32
N LEU A 7 -14.35 -3.47 4.40
CA LEU A 7 -12.90 -3.57 4.55
C LEU A 7 -12.23 -2.22 4.31
N ILE A 8 -10.92 -2.17 4.58
CA ILE A 8 -10.09 -1.03 4.19
C ILE A 8 -10.12 -0.83 2.67
N THR A 9 -9.98 0.41 2.24
CA THR A 9 -9.94 0.74 0.81
C THR A 9 -8.54 0.46 0.26
N GLY A 10 -8.42 -0.41 -0.74
CA GLY A 10 -7.16 -0.62 -1.44
C GLY A 10 -6.88 0.55 -2.38
N VAL A 11 -5.66 1.09 -2.33
CA VAL A 11 -5.17 2.16 -3.20
C VAL A 11 -3.87 1.70 -3.83
N ASP A 12 -3.84 1.63 -5.16
CA ASP A 12 -2.64 1.32 -5.94
C ASP A 12 -2.23 2.58 -6.71
N ILE A 13 -1.03 3.10 -6.41
CA ILE A 13 -0.45 4.26 -7.07
C ILE A 13 0.65 3.75 -8.01
N GLY A 14 0.34 3.68 -9.30
CA GLY A 14 1.31 3.33 -10.34
C GLY A 14 1.73 4.52 -11.19
N SER A 15 2.69 4.32 -12.09
CA SER A 15 3.28 5.41 -12.91
C SER A 15 2.32 6.15 -13.85
N HIS A 16 1.16 5.57 -14.14
CA HIS A 16 0.21 6.13 -15.10
C HIS A 16 -1.16 6.42 -14.49
N ALA A 17 -1.48 5.81 -13.36
CA ALA A 17 -2.81 5.88 -12.78
C ALA A 17 -2.85 5.45 -11.32
N VAL A 18 -3.72 6.11 -10.57
CA VAL A 18 -4.19 5.66 -9.26
C VAL A 18 -5.40 4.76 -9.48
N LYS A 19 -5.45 3.62 -8.79
CA LYS A 19 -6.59 2.69 -8.80
C LYS A 19 -7.08 2.50 -7.37
N VAL A 20 -8.39 2.39 -7.21
CA VAL A 20 -9.05 2.25 -5.92
C VAL A 20 -10.05 1.11 -5.95
N CYS A 21 -10.02 0.25 -4.93
CA CYS A 21 -10.96 -0.85 -4.75
C CYS A 21 -11.45 -0.90 -3.30
N GLN A 22 -12.76 -0.93 -3.11
CA GLN A 22 -13.38 -1.11 -1.80
C GLN A 22 -14.28 -2.33 -1.80
N LEU A 23 -14.04 -3.24 -0.85
CA LEU A 23 -14.78 -4.48 -0.69
C LEU A 23 -15.55 -4.50 0.61
N GLN A 24 -16.64 -5.26 0.64
CA GLN A 24 -17.39 -5.61 1.82
C GLN A 24 -17.38 -7.12 2.01
N LYS A 25 -16.99 -7.58 3.20
CA LYS A 25 -17.16 -8.97 3.60
C LYS A 25 -18.63 -9.22 3.91
N THR A 26 -19.13 -10.30 3.34
CA THR A 26 -20.49 -10.82 3.53
C THR A 26 -20.42 -12.25 4.06
N GLY A 27 -21.54 -12.80 4.53
CA GLY A 27 -21.58 -14.18 5.00
C GLY A 27 -21.24 -15.24 3.94
N LYS A 28 -21.18 -14.88 2.65
CA LYS A 28 -20.95 -15.80 1.53
C LYS A 28 -19.68 -15.46 0.71
N GLY A 29 -18.87 -14.49 1.15
CA GLY A 29 -17.69 -14.02 0.41
C GLY A 29 -17.60 -12.50 0.40
N TYR A 30 -17.17 -11.90 -0.71
CA TYR A 30 -16.95 -10.47 -0.84
C TYR A 30 -17.89 -9.82 -1.85
N SER A 31 -18.31 -8.60 -1.57
CA SER A 31 -19.04 -7.73 -2.49
C SER A 31 -18.18 -6.52 -2.83
N LEU A 32 -18.14 -6.13 -4.11
CA LEU A 32 -17.53 -4.88 -4.53
C LEU A 32 -18.44 -3.70 -4.16
N LEU A 33 -17.89 -2.72 -3.45
CA LEU A 33 -18.60 -1.48 -3.10
C LEU A 33 -18.21 -0.34 -4.04
N ALA A 34 -16.93 -0.21 -4.35
CA ALA A 34 -16.40 0.80 -5.25
C ALA A 34 -15.17 0.28 -5.98
N LEU A 35 -15.06 0.64 -7.26
CA LEU A 35 -13.88 0.43 -8.09
C LEU A 35 -13.72 1.66 -8.98
N GLY A 36 -12.52 2.17 -9.12
CA GLY A 36 -12.25 3.25 -10.05
C GLY A 36 -10.77 3.48 -10.28
N SER A 37 -10.47 4.27 -11.29
CA SER A 37 -9.12 4.68 -11.64
C SER A 37 -9.11 6.13 -12.09
N ALA A 38 -8.02 6.82 -11.80
CA ALA A 38 -7.75 8.16 -12.31
C ALA A 38 -6.36 8.17 -12.94
N ALA A 39 -6.22 8.78 -14.13
CA ALA A 39 -4.94 8.95 -14.77
C ALA A 39 -4.07 9.91 -13.96
N LEU A 40 -2.77 9.62 -13.91
CA LEU A 40 -1.76 10.54 -13.43
C LEU A 40 -1.08 11.22 -14.64
N PRO A 41 -0.66 12.48 -14.49
CA PRO A 41 0.20 13.12 -15.45
C PRO A 41 1.49 12.31 -15.69
N PRO A 42 2.05 12.33 -16.92
CA PRO A 42 3.34 11.72 -17.19
C PRO A 42 4.42 12.30 -16.26
N GLY A 43 5.25 11.44 -15.67
CA GLY A 43 6.32 11.85 -14.75
C GLY A 43 5.89 12.07 -13.31
N SER A 44 4.59 11.98 -12.96
CA SER A 44 4.16 12.14 -11.55
C SER A 44 4.73 11.05 -10.62
N VAL A 45 5.02 9.86 -11.16
CA VAL A 45 5.68 8.77 -10.42
C VAL A 45 6.74 8.09 -11.29
N GLU A 46 7.99 8.15 -10.84
CA GLU A 46 9.15 7.56 -11.52
C GLU A 46 9.87 6.61 -10.55
N ASP A 47 10.13 5.37 -10.99
CA ASP A 47 10.77 4.32 -10.19
C ASP A 47 10.15 4.08 -8.79
N GLY A 48 8.84 4.33 -8.67
CA GLY A 48 8.09 4.20 -7.41
C GLY A 48 8.16 5.42 -6.50
N VAL A 49 8.84 6.49 -6.91
CA VAL A 49 8.95 7.75 -6.19
C VAL A 49 7.95 8.76 -6.75
N LEU A 50 7.19 9.40 -5.86
CA LEU A 50 6.28 10.49 -6.22
C LEU A 50 7.10 11.76 -6.50
N GLN A 51 7.04 12.26 -7.73
CA GLN A 51 7.74 13.50 -8.12
C GLN A 51 6.95 14.75 -7.69
N ASP A 52 5.62 14.67 -7.77
CA ASP A 52 4.70 15.69 -7.24
C ASP A 52 3.67 15.03 -6.31
N PRO A 53 3.98 14.87 -5.01
CA PRO A 53 3.06 14.29 -4.04
C PRO A 53 1.76 15.08 -3.87
N GLU A 54 1.79 16.40 -4.10
CA GLU A 54 0.62 17.26 -3.91
C GLU A 54 -0.39 17.05 -5.04
N GLU A 55 0.08 17.05 -6.28
CA GLU A 55 -0.76 16.77 -7.45
C GLU A 55 -1.35 15.35 -7.40
N VAL A 56 -0.53 14.35 -7.08
CA VAL A 56 -1.00 12.97 -6.90
C VAL A 56 -2.04 12.90 -5.78
N GLY A 57 -1.80 13.58 -4.65
CA GLY A 57 -2.74 13.67 -3.53
C GLY A 57 -4.10 14.27 -3.93
N GLN A 58 -4.10 15.31 -4.75
CA GLN A 58 -5.34 15.92 -5.28
C GLN A 58 -6.12 14.95 -6.16
N ILE A 59 -5.43 14.18 -7.03
CA ILE A 59 -6.06 13.18 -7.90
C ILE A 59 -6.66 12.04 -7.07
N VAL A 60 -5.95 11.55 -6.05
CA VAL A 60 -6.46 10.55 -5.09
C VAL A 60 -7.71 11.07 -4.38
N ALA A 61 -7.67 12.29 -3.86
CA ALA A 61 -8.80 12.90 -3.15
C ALA A 61 -10.02 13.07 -4.07
N ALA A 62 -9.81 13.52 -5.31
CA ALA A 62 -10.86 13.64 -6.32
C ALA A 62 -11.49 12.27 -6.65
N LEU A 63 -10.67 11.22 -6.79
CA LEU A 63 -11.14 9.86 -7.05
C LEU A 63 -11.99 9.33 -5.88
N PHE A 64 -11.56 9.54 -4.63
CA PHE A 64 -12.34 9.17 -3.44
C PHE A 64 -13.68 9.88 -3.39
N LYS A 65 -13.70 11.19 -3.68
CA LYS A 65 -14.92 12.00 -3.74
C LYS A 65 -15.88 11.51 -4.83
N ASN A 66 -15.37 11.23 -6.02
CA ASN A 66 -16.16 10.73 -7.16
C ASN A 66 -16.78 9.36 -6.87
N LEU A 67 -16.03 8.47 -6.22
CA LEU A 67 -16.50 7.13 -5.81
C LEU A 67 -17.34 7.16 -4.52
N LYS A 68 -17.53 8.33 -3.90
CA LYS A 68 -18.26 8.52 -2.63
C LYS A 68 -17.70 7.64 -1.49
N ILE A 69 -16.39 7.39 -1.52
CA ILE A 69 -15.70 6.60 -0.49
C ILE A 69 -15.53 7.47 0.75
N LYS A 70 -16.13 7.05 1.86
CA LYS A 70 -16.06 7.76 3.16
C LYS A 70 -15.02 7.16 4.12
N ASN A 71 -14.47 5.99 3.80
CA ASN A 71 -13.50 5.31 4.65
C ASN A 71 -12.10 5.87 4.39
N ASN A 72 -11.48 6.44 5.42
CA ASN A 72 -10.15 7.04 5.33
C ASN A 72 -9.03 6.03 5.68
N ARG A 73 -9.37 4.80 6.10
CA ARG A 73 -8.38 3.74 6.29
C ARG A 73 -8.11 3.05 4.97
N VAL A 74 -6.87 3.16 4.50
CA VAL A 74 -6.43 2.63 3.22
C VAL A 74 -5.33 1.60 3.39
N GLY A 75 -5.29 0.62 2.49
CA GLY A 75 -4.13 -0.24 2.27
C GLY A 75 -3.46 0.19 0.96
N ILE A 76 -2.14 0.35 0.98
CA ILE A 76 -1.33 0.75 -0.18
C ILE A 76 -0.18 -0.25 -0.39
N SER A 77 0.35 -0.28 -1.60
CA SER A 77 1.56 -1.03 -1.97
C SER A 77 2.69 -0.07 -2.32
N ILE A 78 3.92 -0.50 -2.03
CA ILE A 78 5.15 0.17 -2.48
C ILE A 78 5.64 -0.54 -3.75
N SER A 79 6.29 0.22 -4.64
CA SER A 79 6.94 -0.34 -5.83
C SER A 79 7.99 -1.39 -5.45
N GLY A 80 8.02 -2.50 -6.19
CA GLY A 80 9.02 -3.56 -5.99
C GLY A 80 10.47 -3.09 -6.27
N TYR A 81 10.65 -2.03 -7.05
CA TYR A 81 11.98 -1.43 -7.27
C TYR A 81 12.58 -0.82 -6.00
N SER A 82 11.74 -0.37 -5.08
CA SER A 82 12.15 0.30 -3.85
C SER A 82 12.30 -0.65 -2.67
N VAL A 83 12.14 -1.97 -2.87
CA VAL A 83 12.09 -2.97 -1.80
C VAL A 83 13.08 -4.09 -2.08
N ILE A 84 13.91 -4.41 -1.08
CA ILE A 84 14.77 -5.59 -1.07
C ILE A 84 14.07 -6.68 -0.26
N VAL A 85 13.80 -7.84 -0.87
CA VAL A 85 13.24 -9.00 -0.18
C VAL A 85 14.28 -10.11 -0.12
N LYS A 86 14.74 -10.43 1.09
CA LYS A 86 15.70 -11.51 1.33
C LYS A 86 15.18 -12.47 2.39
N LYS A 87 15.21 -13.76 2.09
CA LYS A 87 14.92 -14.82 3.05
C LYS A 87 16.23 -15.28 3.70
N ILE A 88 16.26 -15.32 5.02
CA ILE A 88 17.39 -15.81 5.83
C ILE A 88 16.91 -16.92 6.76
N ASN A 89 17.84 -17.79 7.17
CA ASN A 89 17.58 -18.80 8.19
C ASN A 89 18.24 -18.34 9.48
N LEU A 90 17.51 -18.37 10.59
CA LEU A 90 17.96 -17.94 11.90
C LEU A 90 17.74 -19.07 12.91
N GLU A 91 18.51 -19.04 13.99
CA GLU A 91 18.22 -19.86 15.15
C GLU A 91 16.96 -19.38 15.86
N VAL A 92 16.36 -20.25 16.68
CA VAL A 92 15.18 -19.88 17.47
C VAL A 92 15.65 -19.02 18.65
N MET A 93 15.12 -17.81 18.73
CA MET A 93 15.45 -16.82 19.75
C MET A 93 14.16 -16.14 20.25
N SER A 94 14.26 -15.33 21.30
CA SER A 94 13.15 -14.48 21.77
C SER A 94 12.80 -13.37 20.77
N GLU A 95 11.63 -12.73 20.93
CA GLU A 95 11.19 -11.66 20.03
C GLU A 95 12.11 -10.43 20.14
N GLU A 96 12.56 -10.11 21.36
CA GLU A 96 13.50 -9.03 21.62
C GLU A 96 14.87 -9.28 20.96
N GLU A 97 15.44 -10.47 21.14
CA GLU A 97 16.71 -10.86 20.53
C GLU A 97 16.62 -10.87 18.99
N LEU A 98 15.49 -11.34 18.44
CA LEU A 98 15.26 -11.34 16.99
C LEU A 98 15.26 -9.92 16.42
N HIS A 99 14.63 -8.98 17.13
CA HIS A 99 14.57 -7.60 16.68
C HIS A 99 15.97 -6.96 16.60
N GLU A 100 16.78 -7.14 17.64
CA GLU A 100 18.18 -6.64 17.66
C GLU A 100 19.03 -7.31 16.57
N TYR A 101 18.89 -8.62 16.41
CA TYR A 101 19.62 -9.37 15.39
C TYR A 101 19.24 -8.94 13.96
N ILE A 102 17.94 -8.81 13.66
CA ILE A 102 17.48 -8.36 12.34
C ILE A 102 18.00 -6.95 12.01
N THR A 103 18.01 -6.05 13.00
CA THR A 103 18.49 -4.68 12.81
C THR A 103 19.97 -4.67 12.43
N SER A 104 20.81 -5.42 13.17
CA SER A 104 22.25 -5.50 12.87
C SER A 104 22.58 -6.23 11.56
N GLU A 105 21.80 -7.25 11.19
CA GLU A 105 21.96 -7.90 9.88
C GLU A 105 21.52 -7.00 8.72
N ALA A 106 20.46 -6.21 8.91
CA ALA A 106 19.94 -5.31 7.87
C ALA A 106 20.98 -4.27 7.43
N GLU A 107 21.79 -3.74 8.36
CA GLU A 107 22.87 -2.78 8.07
C GLU A 107 23.87 -3.30 7.02
N GLN A 108 24.09 -4.61 6.94
CA GLN A 108 25.03 -5.20 5.98
C GLN A 108 24.48 -5.26 4.55
N TYR A 109 23.16 -5.17 4.37
CA TYR A 109 22.49 -5.38 3.08
C TYR A 109 21.76 -4.14 2.57
N ILE A 110 21.49 -3.17 3.43
CA ILE A 110 20.79 -1.94 3.08
C ILE A 110 21.85 -0.86 2.73
N PRO A 111 21.91 -0.38 1.47
CA PRO A 111 22.95 0.56 1.03
C PRO A 111 22.68 2.02 1.46
N PHE A 112 21.98 2.22 2.57
CA PHE A 112 21.60 3.51 3.14
C PHE A 112 21.47 3.40 4.66
N ASP A 113 21.55 4.53 5.36
CA ASP A 113 21.49 4.59 6.81
C ASP A 113 20.12 4.08 7.34
N ILE A 114 20.15 3.32 8.44
CA ILE A 114 18.99 2.73 9.12
C ILE A 114 18.63 3.54 10.36
#